data_AF-A0A432CIU1-F1
#
_entry.id   AF-A0A432CIU1-F1
#
_cell.length_a   1.000
_cell.length_b   1.000
_cell.length_c   1.000
_cell.angle_alpha   90.00
_cell.angle_beta   90.00
_cell.angle_gamma   90.00
#
_symmetry.space_group_name_H-M   'P 1'
#
loop_
_entity.id
_entity.type
_entity.pdbx_description
1 polymer ?
#
loop_
_entity_poly.entity_id
_entity_poly.type
_entity_poly.pdbx_seq_one_letter_code
_entity_poly.pdbx_strand_id
1 'polypeptide(L)'
;MLLAESKFLQAEAVQRGFLTTGSAQTLFNEGVQSSFTYLGATIGTYLTEINLKSGFGWAASSNKIQAILTQKWIALSSIHGVENYINYTRTGFPVIPGSINGFNLQPSRPKRLIYPLSEYNANSANVPNLTSSQIITQGPFWYVP
;
A
#
# COMPACT_ATOMS: atom_id res chain seq x y z
N MET A 1 -10.63 -9.62 -1.41
CA MET A 1 -9.51 -9.87 -0.49
C MET A 1 -8.82 -11.15 -0.91
N LEU A 2 -7.51 -11.09 -1.20
CA LEU A 2 -6.72 -12.25 -1.65
C LEU A 2 -6.08 -12.98 -0.45
N LEU A 3 -5.74 -14.26 -0.62
CA LEU A 3 -4.92 -14.98 0.36
C LEU A 3 -3.57 -14.30 0.58
N ALA A 4 -2.93 -13.82 -0.50
CA ALA A 4 -1.68 -13.06 -0.43
C ALA A 4 -1.81 -11.84 0.50
N GLU A 5 -2.92 -11.10 0.37
CA GLU A 5 -3.23 -9.94 1.19
C GLU A 5 -3.32 -10.29 2.69
N SER A 6 -4.06 -11.36 3.01
CA SER A 6 -4.19 -11.86 4.39
C SER A 6 -2.84 -12.24 4.99
N LYS A 7 -1.99 -12.93 4.22
CA LYS A 7 -0.65 -13.32 4.65
C LYS A 7 0.25 -12.12 4.90
N PHE A 8 0.20 -11.10 4.04
CA PHE A 8 0.96 -9.86 4.26
C PHE A 8 0.46 -9.05 5.46
N LEU A 9 -0.85 -9.01 5.72
CA LEU A 9 -1.40 -8.37 6.92
C LEU A 9 -0.93 -9.08 8.21
N GLN A 10 -0.93 -10.42 8.21
CA GLN A 10 -0.39 -11.19 9.32
C GLN A 10 1.12 -10.99 9.48
N ALA A 11 1.87 -10.96 8.37
CA ALA A 11 3.31 -10.68 8.41
C ALA A 11 3.59 -9.30 9.01
N GLU A 12 2.83 -8.27 8.63
CA GLU A 12 2.93 -6.93 9.21
C GLU A 12 2.58 -6.95 10.70
N ALA A 13 1.50 -7.62 11.10
CA ALA A 13 1.07 -7.70 12.48
C ALA A 13 2.11 -8.38 13.37
N VAL A 14 2.72 -9.49 12.90
CA VAL A 14 3.84 -10.14 13.61
C VAL A 14 5.05 -9.22 13.68
N GLN A 15 5.43 -8.57 12.57
CA GLN A 15 6.58 -7.68 12.53
C GLN A 15 6.42 -6.45 13.43
N ARG A 16 5.19 -5.98 13.65
CA ARG A 16 4.85 -4.89 14.58
C ARG A 16 4.64 -5.35 16.02
N GLY A 17 4.67 -6.66 16.28
CA GLY A 17 4.43 -7.23 17.61
C GLY A 17 2.97 -7.27 18.04
N PHE A 18 2.01 -7.04 17.14
CA PHE A 18 0.58 -7.20 17.42
C PHE A 18 0.15 -8.68 17.49
N LEU A 19 0.85 -9.54 16.74
CA LEU A 19 0.77 -10.98 16.87
C LEU A 19 2.12 -11.51 17.36
N THR A 20 2.11 -12.27 18.45
CA THR A 20 3.34 -12.79 19.09
C THR A 20 3.71 -14.20 18.62
N THR A 21 2.82 -14.85 17.88
CA THR A 21 3.03 -16.21 17.37
C THR A 21 3.30 -16.20 15.86
N GLY A 22 4.21 -17.06 15.42
CA GLY A 22 4.54 -17.24 14.01
C GLY A 22 5.76 -16.43 13.56
N SER A 23 6.16 -16.64 12.30
CA SER A 23 7.30 -15.96 11.68
C SER A 23 6.82 -15.00 10.60
N ALA A 24 7.12 -13.70 10.78
CA ALA A 24 6.79 -12.69 9.78
C ALA A 24 7.48 -12.97 8.43
N GLN A 25 8.69 -13.55 8.43
CA GLN A 25 9.38 -13.96 7.21
C GLN A 25 8.63 -15.10 6.49
N THR A 26 8.15 -16.09 7.23
CA THR A 26 7.40 -17.21 6.67
C THR A 26 6.11 -16.69 6.03
N LEU A 27 5.35 -15.87 6.75
CA LEU A 27 4.11 -15.26 6.24
C LEU A 27 4.36 -14.36 5.03
N PHE A 28 5.46 -13.61 5.01
CA PHE A 28 5.89 -12.83 3.86
C PHE A 28 6.13 -13.73 2.63
N ASN A 29 6.90 -14.81 2.78
CA ASN A 29 7.18 -15.74 1.69
C ASN A 29 5.91 -16.43 1.19
N GLU A 30 5.02 -16.85 2.09
CA GLU A 30 3.72 -17.42 1.77
C GLU A 30 2.80 -16.43 1.04
N GLY A 31 2.85 -15.15 1.40
CA GLY A 31 2.12 -14.09 0.71
C GLY A 31 2.57 -13.92 -0.74
N VAL A 32 3.89 -13.90 -0.98
CA VAL A 32 4.46 -13.87 -2.33
C VAL A 32 4.04 -15.11 -3.12
N GLN A 33 4.21 -16.31 -2.55
CA GLN A 33 3.80 -17.55 -3.19
C GLN A 33 2.30 -17.56 -3.56
N SER A 34 1.44 -17.09 -2.64
CA SER A 34 -0.01 -17.01 -2.88
C SER A 34 -0.36 -16.08 -4.03
N SER A 35 0.40 -14.99 -4.23
CA SER A 35 0.22 -14.09 -5.37
C SER A 35 0.52 -14.78 -6.69
N PHE A 36 1.62 -15.55 -6.76
CA PHE A 36 1.98 -16.31 -7.96
C PHE A 36 0.93 -17.38 -8.26
N THR A 37 0.50 -18.13 -7.23
CA THR A 37 -0.55 -19.14 -7.36
C THR A 37 -1.87 -18.53 -7.86
N TYR A 38 -2.25 -17.35 -7.38
CA TYR A 38 -3.45 -16.65 -7.86
C TYR A 38 -3.40 -16.33 -9.35
N LEU A 39 -2.22 -15.97 -9.87
CA LEU A 39 -2.00 -15.67 -11.29
C LEU A 39 -1.78 -16.93 -12.16
N GLY A 40 -1.79 -18.13 -11.57
CA GLY A 40 -1.45 -19.36 -12.27
C GLY A 40 0.03 -19.46 -12.67
N ALA A 41 0.92 -18.73 -11.98
CA ALA A 41 2.34 -18.66 -12.25
C ALA A 41 3.17 -19.46 -11.24
N THR A 42 4.38 -19.87 -11.64
CA THR A 42 5.36 -20.52 -10.78
C THR A 42 6.32 -19.48 -10.21
N ILE A 43 6.64 -19.56 -8.91
CA ILE A 43 7.48 -18.57 -8.22
C ILE A 43 8.94 -18.56 -8.71
N GLY A 44 9.48 -19.72 -9.12
CA GLY A 44 10.86 -19.84 -9.61
C GLY A 44 11.90 -19.26 -8.63
N THR A 45 12.81 -18.44 -9.18
CA THR A 45 13.90 -17.75 -8.45
C THR A 45 13.47 -16.42 -7.82
N TYR A 46 12.18 -16.05 -7.88
CA TYR A 46 11.73 -14.71 -7.51
C TYR A 46 12.12 -14.34 -6.06
N LEU A 47 11.87 -15.22 -5.08
CA LEU A 47 12.23 -14.96 -3.67
C LEU A 47 13.73 -14.76 -3.48
N THR A 48 14.56 -15.52 -4.20
CA THR A 48 16.02 -15.37 -4.14
C THR A 48 16.47 -14.05 -4.75
N GLU A 49 15.86 -13.62 -5.86
CA GLU A 49 16.22 -12.38 -6.55
C GLU A 49 15.81 -11.13 -5.77
N ILE A 50 14.60 -11.10 -5.19
CA ILE A 50 14.18 -9.95 -4.39
C ILE A 50 14.98 -9.82 -3.10
N ASN A 51 15.50 -10.93 -2.56
CA ASN A 51 16.33 -10.92 -1.35
C ASN A 51 17.67 -10.19 -1.52
N LEU A 52 18.02 -9.80 -2.75
CA LEU A 52 19.17 -8.94 -3.07
C LEU A 52 18.81 -7.46 -3.15
N LYS A 53 17.51 -7.10 -3.04
CA LYS A 53 16.99 -5.75 -3.27
C LYS A 53 16.35 -5.19 -2.00
N SER A 54 16.94 -4.14 -1.45
CA SER A 54 16.39 -3.42 -0.29
C SER A 54 15.00 -2.84 -0.61
N GLY A 55 14.06 -3.00 0.30
CA GLY A 55 12.66 -2.61 0.16
C GLY A 55 11.78 -3.60 -0.59
N PHE A 56 12.35 -4.68 -1.14
CA PHE A 56 11.60 -5.71 -1.89
C PHE A 56 11.68 -7.09 -1.23
N GLY A 57 12.86 -7.55 -0.86
CA GLY A 57 13.06 -8.85 -0.22
C GLY A 57 13.24 -8.76 1.28
N TRP A 58 12.99 -9.87 1.97
CA TRP A 58 13.14 -9.95 3.41
C TRP A 58 14.60 -9.72 3.84
N ALA A 59 15.56 -10.39 3.21
CA ALA A 59 16.96 -10.38 3.65
C ALA A 59 17.61 -8.99 3.52
N ALA A 60 17.57 -8.40 2.32
CA ALA A 60 18.21 -7.11 2.03
C ALA A 60 17.55 -5.88 2.68
N SER A 61 16.30 -5.97 3.14
CA SER A 61 15.59 -4.82 3.69
C SER A 61 15.89 -4.61 5.17
N SER A 62 16.43 -3.46 5.56
CA SER A 62 16.53 -3.09 6.99
C SER A 62 15.13 -2.89 7.60
N ASN A 63 14.26 -2.19 6.87
CA ASN A 63 12.86 -2.02 7.22
C ASN A 63 12.01 -3.16 6.64
N LYS A 64 11.68 -4.17 7.47
CA LYS A 64 10.86 -5.31 7.05
C LYS A 64 9.43 -4.92 6.68
N ILE A 65 8.89 -3.87 7.30
CA ILE A 65 7.55 -3.35 6.99
C ILE A 65 7.50 -2.81 5.56
N GLN A 66 8.56 -2.12 5.12
CA GLN A 66 8.67 -1.66 3.74
C GLN A 66 8.64 -2.86 2.77
N ALA A 67 9.40 -3.92 3.02
CA ALA A 67 9.40 -5.11 2.17
C ALA A 67 8.01 -5.75 2.07
N ILE A 68 7.35 -5.96 3.22
CA ILE A 68 6.00 -6.52 3.30
C ILE A 68 5.01 -5.70 2.48
N LEU A 69 4.99 -4.38 2.68
CA LEU A 69 4.03 -3.49 2.01
C LEU A 69 4.34 -3.32 0.51
N THR A 70 5.61 -3.34 0.11
CA THR A 70 5.98 -3.35 -1.31
C THR A 70 5.48 -4.63 -1.99
N GLN A 71 5.67 -5.80 -1.39
CA GLN A 71 5.17 -7.05 -1.96
C GLN A 71 3.65 -7.14 -1.95
N LYS A 72 2.99 -6.63 -0.90
CA LYS A 72 1.53 -6.47 -0.88
C LYS A 72 1.07 -5.58 -2.04
N TRP A 73 1.73 -4.45 -2.27
CA TRP A 73 1.41 -3.54 -3.37
C TRP A 73 1.54 -4.23 -4.75
N ILE A 74 2.61 -5.00 -4.97
CA ILE A 74 2.80 -5.80 -6.20
C ILE A 74 1.67 -6.82 -6.35
N ALA A 75 1.38 -7.59 -5.29
CA ALA A 75 0.39 -8.67 -5.32
C ALA A 75 -1.05 -8.17 -5.57
N LEU A 76 -1.36 -6.93 -5.17
CA LEU A 76 -2.67 -6.32 -5.38
C LEU A 76 -2.73 -5.46 -6.65
N SER A 77 -1.60 -5.22 -7.31
CA SER A 77 -1.56 -4.44 -8.56
C SER A 77 -2.42 -5.12 -9.62
N SER A 78 -3.24 -4.33 -10.31
CA SER A 78 -4.23 -4.81 -11.30
C SER A 78 -5.36 -5.70 -10.76
N ILE A 79 -5.45 -5.92 -9.44
CA ILE A 79 -6.52 -6.75 -8.82
C ILE A 79 -7.34 -5.91 -7.84
N HIS A 80 -6.69 -5.22 -6.90
CA HIS A 80 -7.34 -4.41 -5.86
C HIS A 80 -6.68 -3.02 -5.75
N GLY A 81 -6.89 -2.17 -6.76
CA GLY A 81 -6.29 -0.83 -6.84
C GLY A 81 -6.70 0.12 -5.72
N VAL A 82 -7.96 0.05 -5.27
CA VAL A 82 -8.45 0.87 -4.14
C VAL A 82 -7.73 0.52 -2.84
N GLU A 83 -7.52 -0.77 -2.58
CA GLU A 83 -6.79 -1.24 -1.40
C GLU A 83 -5.33 -0.79 -1.45
N ASN A 84 -4.70 -0.82 -2.63
CA ASN A 84 -3.36 -0.26 -2.81
C ASN A 84 -3.28 1.22 -2.47
N TYR A 85 -4.27 2.01 -2.91
CA TYR A 85 -4.35 3.43 -2.55
C TYR A 85 -4.48 3.62 -1.04
N ILE A 86 -5.38 2.90 -0.39
CA ILE A 86 -5.60 2.99 1.06
C ILE A 86 -4.31 2.61 1.82
N ASN A 87 -3.64 1.51 1.47
CA ASN A 87 -2.39 1.11 2.11
C ASN A 87 -1.27 2.15 1.95
N TYR A 88 -1.15 2.73 0.75
CA TYR A 88 -0.18 3.80 0.50
C TYR A 88 -0.50 5.04 1.34
N THR A 89 -1.76 5.46 1.43
CA THR A 89 -2.14 6.61 2.28
C THR A 89 -1.89 6.34 3.77
N ARG A 90 -2.06 5.11 4.24
CA ARG A 90 -1.81 4.72 5.65
C ARG A 90 -0.33 4.67 6.01
N THR A 91 0.55 4.28 5.08
CA THR A 91 1.92 3.87 5.42
C THR A 91 3.02 4.62 4.69
N GLY A 92 2.71 5.26 3.56
CA GLY A 92 3.69 5.86 2.66
C GLY A 92 4.50 4.87 1.82
N PHE A 93 4.25 3.56 1.94
CA PHE A 93 4.94 2.52 1.18
C PHE A 93 4.10 1.96 0.02
N PRO A 94 4.72 1.53 -1.09
CA PRO A 94 6.15 1.68 -1.41
C PRO A 94 6.53 3.15 -1.66
N VAL A 95 7.82 3.47 -1.57
CA VAL A 95 8.31 4.83 -1.88
C VAL A 95 8.33 5.01 -3.39
N ILE A 96 7.31 5.70 -3.92
CA ILE A 96 7.15 5.93 -5.36
C ILE A 96 7.72 7.32 -5.71
N PRO A 97 8.72 7.42 -6.63
CA PRO A 97 9.27 8.71 -7.05
C PRO A 97 8.19 9.59 -7.70
N GLY A 98 8.34 10.91 -7.57
CA GLY A 98 7.45 11.88 -8.22
C GLY A 98 7.54 11.82 -9.75
N SER A 99 6.62 12.48 -10.44
CA SER A 99 6.70 12.60 -11.90
C SER A 99 7.95 13.39 -12.29
N ILE A 100 8.70 12.90 -13.28
CA ILE A 100 9.90 13.56 -13.82
C ILE A 100 9.57 14.73 -14.74
N ASN A 101 8.35 14.79 -15.28
CA ASN A 101 7.97 15.70 -16.38
C ASN A 101 7.37 17.03 -15.92
N GLY A 102 7.72 17.55 -14.73
CA GLY A 102 7.33 18.90 -14.31
C GLY A 102 5.84 19.14 -14.02
N PHE A 103 4.94 18.20 -14.36
CA PHE A 103 3.51 18.26 -14.03
C PHE A 103 3.20 17.97 -12.55
N ASN A 104 4.19 18.10 -11.66
CA ASN A 104 3.95 18.12 -10.21
C ASN A 104 3.34 19.48 -9.86
N LEU A 105 2.08 19.70 -10.27
CA LEU A 105 1.31 20.91 -9.95
C LEU A 105 1.12 21.09 -8.43
N GLN A 106 1.38 20.03 -7.65
CA GLN A 106 1.27 19.98 -6.20
C GLN A 106 2.48 19.22 -5.62
N PRO A 107 2.96 19.57 -4.41
CA PRO A 107 4.15 18.99 -3.80
C PRO A 107 3.97 17.53 -3.34
N SER A 108 2.74 17.05 -3.26
CA SER A 108 2.40 15.70 -2.78
C SER A 108 1.23 15.10 -3.55
N ARG A 109 1.08 13.78 -3.46
CA ARG A 109 -0.03 13.03 -4.09
C ARG A 109 -1.35 13.28 -3.35
N PRO A 110 -2.49 13.31 -4.05
CA PRO A 110 -3.81 13.40 -3.43
C PRO A 110 -4.04 12.34 -2.35
N LYS A 111 -4.48 12.76 -1.16
CA LYS A 111 -4.74 11.89 -0.01
C LYS A 111 -6.21 11.48 0.13
N ARG A 112 -7.08 12.07 -0.68
CA ARG A 112 -8.51 11.73 -0.80
C ARG A 112 -9.07 12.13 -2.17
N LEU A 113 -10.30 11.68 -2.44
CA LEU A 113 -11.13 12.18 -3.54
C LEU A 113 -12.04 13.31 -3.06
N ILE A 114 -12.50 14.14 -4.01
CA ILE A 114 -13.52 15.15 -3.77
C ILE A 114 -14.91 14.54 -3.78
N TYR A 115 -15.83 15.15 -3.02
CA TYR A 115 -17.25 14.85 -3.15
C TYR A 115 -17.76 15.24 -4.54
N PRO A 116 -18.76 14.53 -5.08
CA PRO A 116 -19.35 14.88 -6.37
C PRO A 116 -20.10 16.21 -6.28
N LEU A 117 -20.21 16.91 -7.42
CA LEU A 117 -20.84 18.23 -7.50
C LEU A 117 -22.29 18.24 -6.96
N SER A 118 -23.03 17.16 -7.15
CA SER A 118 -24.40 17.01 -6.68
C SER A 118 -24.55 17.19 -5.18
N GLU A 119 -23.57 16.75 -4.38
CA GLU A 119 -23.61 16.88 -2.93
C GLU A 119 -23.45 18.34 -2.49
N TYR A 120 -22.61 19.12 -3.17
CA TYR A 120 -22.49 20.55 -2.90
C TYR A 120 -23.76 21.33 -3.24
N ASN A 121 -24.56 20.86 -4.20
CA ASN A 121 -25.81 21.50 -4.59
C ASN A 121 -26.98 21.10 -3.67
N ALA A 122 -27.08 19.80 -3.36
CA ALA A 122 -28.24 19.25 -2.65
C ALA A 122 -28.06 19.22 -1.12
N ASN A 123 -26.82 19.26 -0.61
CA ASN A 123 -26.51 18.99 0.79
C ASN A 123 -25.36 19.88 1.33
N SER A 124 -25.29 21.14 0.86
CA SER A 124 -24.18 22.06 1.15
C SER A 124 -23.90 22.28 2.65
N ALA A 125 -24.90 22.16 3.51
CA ALA A 125 -24.75 22.30 4.97
C ALA A 125 -23.93 21.17 5.61
N ASN A 126 -23.84 19.99 4.98
CA ASN A 126 -23.21 18.80 5.55
C ASN A 126 -21.94 18.37 4.79
N VAL A 127 -21.62 19.01 3.66
CA VAL A 127 -20.48 18.65 2.82
C VAL A 127 -19.32 19.61 3.09
N PRO A 128 -18.16 19.13 3.58
CA PRO A 128 -16.99 19.98 3.75
C PRO A 128 -16.51 20.55 2.42
N ASN A 129 -16.41 21.88 2.33
CA ASN A 129 -15.83 22.54 1.16
C ASN A 129 -14.29 22.48 1.23
N LEU A 130 -13.69 21.60 0.44
CA LEU A 130 -12.25 21.36 0.43
C LEU A 130 -11.58 22.11 -0.74
N THR A 131 -10.54 22.87 -0.43
CA THR A 131 -9.64 23.47 -1.42
C THR A 131 -8.70 22.42 -2.02
N SER A 132 -8.14 22.70 -3.19
CA SER A 132 -7.13 21.83 -3.83
C SER A 132 -5.92 21.53 -2.93
N SER A 133 -5.52 22.50 -2.09
CA SER A 133 -4.45 22.32 -1.10
C SER A 133 -4.85 21.37 0.04
N GLN A 134 -6.11 21.39 0.47
CA GLN A 134 -6.59 20.49 1.52
C GLN A 134 -6.68 19.04 1.04
N ILE A 135 -6.89 18.77 -0.25
CA ILE A 135 -6.93 17.41 -0.80
C ILE A 135 -5.58 16.68 -0.67
N ILE A 136 -4.48 17.42 -0.69
CA ILE A 136 -3.12 16.86 -0.64
C ILE A 136 -2.50 16.87 0.77
N THR A 137 -3.10 17.62 1.70
CA THR A 137 -2.63 17.75 3.10
C THR A 137 -3.56 17.04 4.10
N GLN A 138 -4.85 16.95 3.82
CA GLN A 138 -5.85 16.30 4.67
C GLN A 138 -6.27 14.96 4.06
N GLY A 139 -5.97 13.87 4.79
CA GLY A 139 -6.43 12.54 4.44
C GLY A 139 -7.75 12.15 5.12
N PRO A 140 -8.24 10.93 4.88
CA PRO A 140 -9.31 10.31 5.67
C PRO A 140 -8.91 10.16 7.15
N PHE A 141 -9.85 9.83 8.03
CA PHE A 141 -9.61 9.81 9.49
C PHE A 141 -8.46 8.89 9.96
N TRP A 142 -8.12 7.87 9.18
CA TRP A 142 -7.01 6.94 9.44
C TRP A 142 -5.66 7.42 8.90
N TYR A 143 -5.63 8.57 8.21
CA TYR A 143 -4.39 9.19 7.76
C TYR A 143 -3.67 9.82 8.95
N VAL A 144 -2.41 9.43 9.14
CA VAL A 144 -1.51 10.02 10.13
C VAL A 144 -0.41 10.77 9.36
N PRO A 145 -0.20 12.08 9.62
CA PRO A 145 0.81 12.89 8.92
C PRO A 145 2.24 12.39 9.06
#